data_AF-A0A7K6VBI8-F1
#
_entry.id   AF-A0A7K6VBI8-F1
#
_cell.length_a   1.000
_cell.length_b   1.000
_cell.length_c   1.000
_cell.angle_alpha   90.00
_cell.angle_beta   90.00
_cell.angle_gamma   90.00
#
_symmetry.space_group_name_H-M   'P 1'
#
loop_
_entity.id
_entity.type
_entity.pdbx_description
1 polymer ?
#
loop_
_entity_poly.entity_id
_entity_poly.type
_entity_poly.pdbx_seq_one_letter_code
_entity_poly.pdbx_strand_id
1 'polypeptide(L)'
;AAAVSQPSSVSANVGETVRITCSGASSSNQYAWFQQKVPGSGPVTVIYWDNNRPSGIPSRFSGSRSGSTNTLTITGVQAEDEAVYFCGSWDSSSDVVTVA
;
A
#
# COMPACT_ATOMS: atom_id res chain seq x y z
N ALA A 1 1.95 7.46 14.82
CA ALA A 1 1.78 6.57 13.66
C ALA A 1 1.53 5.17 14.18
N ALA A 2 0.40 4.54 13.84
CA ALA A 2 0.19 3.14 14.16
C ALA A 2 1.23 2.31 13.38
N ALA A 3 2.02 1.50 14.08
CA ALA A 3 3.02 0.64 13.46
C ALA A 3 2.27 -0.48 12.71
N VAL A 4 2.28 -0.41 11.38
CA VAL A 4 1.72 -1.47 10.53
C VAL A 4 2.77 -2.55 10.29
N SER A 5 2.30 -3.79 10.12
CA SER A 5 3.13 -4.96 9.82
C SER A 5 2.85 -5.42 8.39
N GLN A 6 3.91 -5.71 7.65
CA GLN A 6 3.88 -6.25 6.28
C GLN A 6 5.01 -7.29 6.12
N PRO A 7 4.90 -8.24 5.16
CA PRO A 7 5.98 -9.20 4.92
C PRO A 7 7.28 -8.48 4.51
N SER A 8 8.43 -9.03 4.92
CA SER A 8 9.75 -8.49 4.58
C SER A 8 10.09 -8.62 3.09
N SER A 9 9.57 -9.67 2.44
CA SER A 9 9.77 -9.93 1.02
C SER A 9 8.67 -10.83 0.48
N VAL A 10 8.29 -10.62 -0.77
CA VAL A 10 7.45 -11.52 -1.56
C VAL A 10 8.10 -11.70 -2.93
N SER A 11 7.88 -12.87 -3.55
CA SER A 11 8.40 -13.18 -4.89
C SER A 11 7.25 -13.64 -5.77
N ALA A 12 7.30 -13.27 -7.05
CA ALA A 12 6.36 -13.70 -8.08
C ALA A 12 7.05 -13.68 -9.43
N ASN A 13 6.65 -14.59 -10.32
CA ASN A 13 7.14 -14.62 -11.69
C ASN A 13 6.37 -13.62 -12.57
N VAL A 14 6.99 -13.23 -13.69
CA VAL A 14 6.32 -12.41 -14.71
C VAL A 14 5.04 -13.13 -15.17
N GLY A 15 3.93 -12.40 -15.21
CA GLY A 15 2.61 -12.92 -15.56
C GLY A 15 1.79 -13.46 -14.38
N GLU A 16 2.40 -13.72 -13.23
CA GLU A 16 1.67 -14.18 -12.04
C GLU A 16 0.89 -13.06 -11.35
N THR A 17 0.10 -13.43 -10.35
CA THR A 17 -0.56 -12.49 -9.44
C THR A 17 0.10 -12.56 -8.08
N VAL A 18 0.61 -11.43 -7.59
CA VAL A 18 1.14 -11.31 -6.24
C VAL A 18 0.17 -10.54 -5.34
N ARG A 19 0.13 -10.93 -4.06
CA ARG A 19 -0.63 -10.26 -3.02
C ARG A 19 0.28 -9.89 -1.86
N ILE A 20 0.29 -8.62 -1.50
CA ILE A 20 1.07 -8.08 -0.38
C ILE A 20 0.08 -7.60 0.68
N THR A 21 0.22 -8.11 1.90
CA THR A 21 -0.69 -7.77 3.01
C THR A 21 -0.03 -6.79 3.97
N CYS A 22 -0.85 -5.92 4.54
CA CYS A 22 -0.47 -4.95 5.55
C CYS A 22 -1.54 -4.92 6.65
N SER A 23 -1.16 -5.10 7.91
CA SER A 23 -2.10 -5.18 9.03
C SER A 23 -1.61 -4.42 10.26
N GLY A 24 -2.49 -4.26 11.26
CA GLY A 24 -2.13 -3.67 12.56
C GLY A 24 -2.60 -2.23 12.78
N ALA A 25 -3.25 -1.61 11.79
CA ALA A 25 -3.99 -0.37 12.03
C ALA A 25 -5.39 -0.66 12.61
N SER A 26 -5.98 0.36 13.22
CA SER A 26 -7.37 0.31 13.68
C SER A 26 -8.34 0.13 12.50
N SER A 27 -9.58 -0.24 12.80
CA SER A 27 -10.66 -0.28 11.79
C SER A 27 -11.06 1.11 11.26
N SER A 28 -10.75 2.20 11.98
CA SER A 28 -11.06 3.58 11.55
C SER A 28 -9.99 4.17 10.63
N ASN A 29 -8.77 3.64 10.62
CA ASN A 29 -7.69 4.16 9.78
C ASN A 29 -7.89 3.83 8.31
N GLN A 30 -7.37 4.62 7.38
CA GLN A 30 -7.20 4.19 5.99
C GLN A 30 -5.77 3.78 5.70
N TYR A 31 -5.61 2.92 4.70
CA TYR A 31 -4.31 2.48 4.21
C TYR A 31 -3.96 3.11 2.86
N ALA A 32 -2.65 3.18 2.62
CA ALA A 32 -2.08 3.44 1.31
C ALA A 32 -0.89 2.52 1.05
N TRP A 33 -0.61 2.32 -0.23
CA TRP A 33 0.54 1.60 -0.74
C TRP A 33 1.40 2.53 -1.58
N PHE A 34 2.71 2.37 -1.39
CA PHE A 34 3.72 3.14 -2.07
C PHE A 34 4.76 2.21 -2.69
N GLN A 35 5.24 2.56 -3.88
CA GLN A 35 6.26 1.83 -4.63
C GLN A 35 7.51 2.71 -4.75
N GLN A 36 8.66 2.18 -4.36
CA GLN A 36 9.98 2.80 -4.56
C GLN A 36 10.83 1.88 -5.43
N LYS A 37 11.02 2.26 -6.69
CA LYS A 37 11.82 1.50 -7.66
C LYS A 37 13.32 1.73 -7.50
N VAL A 38 13.71 2.96 -7.18
CA VAL A 38 15.12 3.36 -7.08
C VAL A 38 15.44 3.68 -5.62
N PRO A 39 16.42 3.02 -5.00
CA PRO A 39 16.87 3.37 -3.66
C PRO A 39 17.23 4.86 -3.56
N GLY A 40 16.64 5.55 -2.60
CA GLY A 40 16.85 6.99 -2.40
C GLY A 40 15.95 7.92 -3.24
N SER A 41 15.12 7.39 -4.15
CA SER A 41 14.08 8.19 -4.81
C SER A 41 12.86 8.39 -3.91
N GLY A 42 12.04 9.39 -4.21
CA GLY A 42 10.72 9.51 -3.61
C GLY A 42 9.85 8.29 -3.95
N PRO A 43 9.07 7.75 -3.00
CA PRO A 43 8.12 6.69 -3.28
C PRO A 43 6.91 7.23 -4.06
N VAL A 44 6.35 6.42 -4.96
CA VAL A 44 5.16 6.73 -5.74
C VAL A 44 3.95 6.04 -5.11
N THR A 45 2.87 6.78 -4.87
CA THR A 45 1.61 6.18 -4.40
C THR A 45 0.99 5.31 -5.49
N VAL A 46 0.74 4.04 -5.18
CA VAL A 46 0.07 3.10 -6.10
C VAL A 46 -1.39 2.85 -5.72
N ILE A 47 -1.71 2.89 -4.43
CA ILE A 47 -3.07 2.81 -3.89
C ILE A 47 -3.20 3.77 -2.71
N TYR A 48 -4.33 4.47 -2.58
CA TYR A 48 -4.69 5.32 -1.45
C TYR A 48 -6.13 5.05 -1.02
N TRP A 49 -6.52 5.50 0.18
CA TRP A 49 -7.87 5.30 0.74
C TRP A 49 -8.36 3.86 0.56
N ASP A 50 -7.53 2.91 0.98
CA ASP A 50 -7.77 1.46 0.95
C ASP A 50 -7.80 0.79 -0.43
N ASN A 51 -8.42 1.40 -1.44
CA ASN A 51 -8.66 0.78 -2.76
C ASN A 51 -8.62 1.76 -3.95
N ASN A 52 -8.41 3.06 -3.73
CA ASN A 52 -8.35 4.02 -4.82
C ASN A 52 -6.98 4.00 -5.49
N ARG A 53 -6.99 3.89 -6.82
CA ARG A 53 -5.78 3.91 -7.64
C ARG A 53 -5.62 5.28 -8.32
N PRO A 54 -4.47 5.97 -8.16
CA PRO A 54 -4.22 7.22 -8.88
C PRO A 54 -4.23 7.06 -10.40
N SER A 55 -4.54 8.13 -11.13
CA SER A 55 -4.39 8.17 -12.58
C SER A 55 -2.93 7.93 -12.98
N GLY A 56 -2.70 7.15 -14.04
CA GLY A 56 -1.34 6.81 -14.51
C GLY A 56 -0.74 5.56 -13.87
N ILE A 57 -1.34 5.03 -12.80
CA ILE A 57 -0.97 3.72 -12.26
C ILE A 57 -1.68 2.62 -13.07
N PRO A 58 -0.96 1.58 -13.53
CA PRO A 58 -1.54 0.52 -14.36
C PRO A 58 -2.74 -0.18 -13.73
N SER A 59 -3.71 -0.58 -14.56
CA SER A 59 -4.95 -1.21 -14.10
C SER A 59 -4.77 -2.55 -13.37
N ARG A 60 -3.59 -3.18 -13.55
CA ARG A 60 -3.18 -4.40 -12.85
C ARG A 60 -2.99 -4.25 -11.34
N PHE A 61 -2.78 -3.03 -10.85
CA PHE A 61 -2.67 -2.76 -9.41
C PHE A 61 -4.06 -2.57 -8.81
N SER A 62 -4.36 -3.23 -7.71
CA SER A 62 -5.61 -3.00 -6.96
C SER A 62 -5.39 -3.14 -5.45
N GLY A 63 -6.16 -2.38 -4.68
CA GLY A 63 -6.18 -2.44 -3.23
C GLY A 63 -7.49 -3.03 -2.74
N SER A 64 -7.44 -3.76 -1.63
CA SER A 64 -8.63 -4.21 -0.93
C SER A 64 -8.38 -4.22 0.57
N ARG A 65 -9.47 -4.10 1.35
CA ARG A 65 -9.40 -4.15 2.81
C ARG A 65 -10.40 -5.14 3.36
N SER A 66 -9.95 -5.92 4.34
CA SER A 66 -10.79 -6.80 5.15
C SER A 66 -10.42 -6.61 6.62
N GLY A 67 -11.31 -6.00 7.39
CA GLY A 67 -11.04 -5.65 8.79
C GLY A 67 -9.83 -4.71 8.94
N SER A 68 -8.86 -5.14 9.74
CA SER A 68 -7.59 -4.43 10.01
C SER A 68 -6.45 -4.87 9.07
N THR A 69 -6.76 -5.48 7.93
CA THR A 69 -5.79 -5.91 6.93
C THR A 69 -6.11 -5.32 5.58
N ASN A 70 -5.15 -4.61 4.99
CA ASN A 70 -5.18 -4.14 3.60
C ASN A 70 -4.29 -5.02 2.72
N THR A 71 -4.71 -5.27 1.49
CA THR A 71 -4.01 -6.12 0.52
C THR A 71 -3.79 -5.35 -0.78
N LEU A 72 -2.53 -5.22 -1.18
CA LEU A 72 -2.16 -4.83 -2.54
C LEU A 72 -2.12 -6.08 -3.42
N THR A 73 -2.85 -6.06 -4.52
CA THR A 73 -2.83 -7.10 -5.55
C THR A 73 -2.22 -6.53 -6.82
N ILE A 74 -1.27 -7.25 -7.40
CA ILE A 74 -0.69 -6.91 -8.72
C ILE A 74 -0.92 -8.13 -9.61
N THR A 75 -1.78 -7.99 -10.61
CA THR A 75 -2.09 -9.07 -11.57
C THR A 75 -1.20 -8.97 -12.81
N GLY A 76 -0.70 -10.09 -13.33
CA GLY A 76 0.17 -10.03 -14.51
C GLY A 76 1.43 -9.22 -14.22
N VAL A 77 2.14 -9.60 -13.15
CA VAL A 77 3.40 -8.97 -12.70
C VAL A 77 4.35 -8.79 -13.89
N GLN A 78 4.99 -7.62 -13.98
CA GLN A 78 5.97 -7.29 -15.00
C GLN A 78 7.35 -7.09 -14.38
N ALA A 79 8.41 -7.13 -15.20
CA ALA A 79 9.77 -6.92 -14.72
C ALA A 79 9.94 -5.54 -14.04
N GLU A 80 9.20 -4.54 -14.51
CA GLU A 80 9.23 -3.18 -13.96
C GLU A 80 8.51 -3.06 -12.61
N ASP A 81 7.83 -4.12 -12.14
CA ASP A 81 7.15 -4.15 -10.84
C ASP A 81 8.08 -4.59 -9.70
N GLU A 82 9.31 -5.01 -10.01
CA GLU A 82 10.37 -5.25 -9.02
C GLU A 82 10.76 -3.92 -8.34
N ALA A 83 10.38 -3.81 -7.06
CA ALA A 83 10.52 -2.58 -6.28
C ALA A 83 10.37 -2.86 -4.79
N VAL A 84 10.71 -1.88 -3.95
CA VAL A 84 10.31 -1.88 -2.54
C VAL A 84 8.90 -1.33 -2.42
N TYR A 85 8.03 -2.07 -1.73
CA TYR A 85 6.66 -1.65 -1.45
C TYR A 85 6.50 -1.35 0.03
N PHE A 86 5.85 -0.23 0.33
CA PHE A 86 5.55 0.19 1.70
C PHE A 86 4.05 0.39 1.86
N CYS A 87 3.50 -0.08 2.96
CA CYS A 87 2.19 0.32 3.41
C CYS A 87 2.29 1.40 4.50
N GLY A 88 1.34 2.33 4.46
CA GLY A 88 1.11 3.29 5.52
C GLY A 88 -0.33 3.22 5.98
N SER A 89 -0.58 3.62 7.23
CA SER A 89 -1.94 3.91 7.70
C SER A 89 -1.98 5.30 8.32
N TRP A 90 -3.10 5.99 8.15
CA TRP A 90 -3.40 7.22 8.87
C TRP A 90 -4.77 7.13 9.51
N ASP A 91 -4.89 7.80 10.65
CA ASP A 91 -6.18 7.95 11.31
C ASP A 91 -7.06 8.88 10.47
N SER A 92 -8.31 8.47 10.27
CA SER A 92 -9.31 9.29 9.60
C SER A 92 -10.05 10.22 10.57
N SER A 93 -9.86 10.00 11.88
CA SER A 93 -10.31 10.85 12.96
C SER A 93 -9.52 12.15 12.95
N SER A 94 -10.24 13.26 12.95
CA SER A 94 -9.67 14.58 13.16
C SER A 94 -9.38 14.81 14.64
N ASP A 95 -8.15 14.58 15.08
CA ASP A 95 -7.68 15.05 16.38
C ASP A 95 -7.35 16.54 16.30
N VAL A 96 -8.29 17.39 16.74
CA VAL A 96 -8.05 18.84 16.83
C VAL A 96 -7.21 19.13 18.06
N VAL A 97 -5.95 19.52 17.84
CA VAL A 97 -5.09 20.04 18.90
C VAL A 97 -5.06 21.57 18.77
N THR A 98 -5.77 22.26 19.66
CA THR A 98 -5.62 23.71 19.82
C THR A 98 -4.34 23.99 20.60
N VAL A 99 -3.39 24.68 19.98
CA VAL A 99 -2.24 25.29 20.66
C VAL A 99 -2.69 26.66 21.17
N ALA A 100 -2.64 26.87 22.48
CA ALA A 100 -2.86 28.17 23.12
C ALA A 100 -1.55 28.96 23.23
#